data_AF-A0A5C7V918-F1
#
_entry.id   AF-A0A5C7V918-F1
#
_cell.length_a   1.000
_cell.length_b   1.000
_cell.length_c   1.000
_cell.angle_alpha   90.00
_cell.angle_beta   90.00
_cell.angle_gamma   90.00
#
_symmetry.space_group_name_H-M   'P 1'
#
loop_
_entity.id
_entity.type
_entity.pdbx_description
1 polymer ?
#
loop_
_entity_poly.entity_id
_entity_poly.type
_entity_poly.pdbx_seq_one_letter_code
_entity_poly.pdbx_strand_id
1 'polypeptide(L)'
;MFDRTRFRTLLGATALTWAAWAQAVPLSVSFDNFTYSGTVTRYATLADAQNQTNPTGGPYTIQTATNGANSTLPNARDGQISVTSQAPSAYGSDLTYMSTPWYFTLVPASGNGWGNPNNTNDGFIQYYQESSPTVTGGWQPGHTQFRLTVSGGHGDDLDAGRLWPAPDSGAAAISRGAFADFHLDVTANFASPATLNGSTGWYETSAMPSSFSGTLRGIFLNDQPSNPTYNGYYRFNYTVTGPGSWAANNGATWSSGATSYGPSSEWAAPQAAALAAPAPVPGPGKIALLGLSLLLGVMAMRRSGMRLGRGF
;
A
#
# COMPACT_ATOMS: atom_id res chain seq x y z
N MET A 1 -34.42 -21.85 -33.27
CA MET A 1 -35.40 -21.63 -32.19
C MET A 1 -34.61 -21.38 -30.91
N PHE A 2 -34.22 -20.14 -30.66
CA PHE A 2 -33.33 -19.75 -29.57
C PHE A 2 -34.14 -19.11 -28.44
N ASP A 3 -34.07 -19.73 -27.27
CA ASP A 3 -34.80 -19.37 -26.05
C ASP A 3 -34.29 -18.02 -25.50
N ARG A 4 -35.01 -16.94 -25.83
CA ARG A 4 -34.71 -15.54 -25.43
C ARG A 4 -34.91 -15.27 -23.94
N THR A 5 -35.28 -16.28 -23.15
CA THR A 5 -35.71 -16.12 -21.75
C THR A 5 -34.57 -16.32 -20.73
N ARG A 6 -33.40 -16.83 -21.15
CA ARG A 6 -32.27 -17.11 -20.25
C ARG A 6 -31.12 -16.09 -20.27
N PHE A 7 -31.12 -15.15 -21.22
CA PHE A 7 -30.05 -14.16 -21.37
C PHE A 7 -30.23 -12.90 -20.50
N ARG A 8 -31.40 -12.74 -19.85
CA ARG A 8 -31.72 -11.54 -19.05
C ARG A 8 -31.57 -11.72 -17.53
N THR A 9 -31.21 -12.91 -17.08
CA THR A 9 -31.05 -13.22 -15.64
C THR A 9 -29.59 -13.34 -15.21
N LEU A 10 -28.62 -13.24 -16.14
CA LEU A 10 -27.19 -13.41 -15.86
C LEU A 10 -26.37 -12.12 -15.88
N LEU A 11 -27.00 -10.96 -16.12
CA LEU A 11 -26.34 -9.64 -16.12
C LEU A 11 -26.55 -8.85 -14.82
N GLY A 12 -27.24 -9.43 -13.83
CA GLY A 12 -27.58 -8.77 -12.57
C GLY A 12 -26.87 -9.27 -11.31
N ALA A 13 -25.97 -10.26 -11.42
CA ALA A 13 -25.38 -10.93 -10.25
C ALA A 13 -23.83 -10.91 -10.17
N THR A 14 -23.13 -10.32 -11.15
CA THR A 14 -21.66 -10.22 -11.15
C THR A 14 -21.13 -8.79 -11.04
N ALA A 15 -22.00 -7.79 -10.84
CA ALA A 15 -21.63 -6.38 -10.68
C ALA A 15 -21.78 -5.83 -9.25
N LEU A 16 -21.99 -6.69 -8.24
CA LEU A 16 -22.30 -6.28 -6.86
C LEU A 16 -21.26 -6.67 -5.79
N THR A 17 -20.07 -7.14 -6.17
CA THR A 17 -18.92 -7.27 -5.25
C THR A 17 -17.90 -6.13 -5.35
N TRP A 18 -18.15 -5.13 -6.20
CA TRP A 18 -17.42 -3.85 -6.20
C TRP A 18 -18.12 -2.83 -5.31
N ALA A 19 -18.55 -3.25 -4.12
CA ALA A 19 -19.04 -2.32 -3.11
C ALA A 19 -17.87 -1.40 -2.71
N ALA A 20 -17.95 -0.17 -3.22
CA ALA A 20 -17.14 1.01 -2.96
C ALA A 20 -16.32 0.96 -1.65
N TRP A 21 -15.01 0.76 -1.79
CA TRP A 21 -14.04 1.02 -0.73
C TRP A 21 -13.53 2.44 -0.87
N ALA A 22 -14.19 3.39 -0.21
CA ALA A 22 -13.70 4.74 0.07
C ALA A 22 -14.69 5.36 1.10
N GLN A 23 -14.33 5.90 2.26
CA GLN A 23 -13.06 6.45 2.74
C GLN A 23 -12.99 6.46 4.28
N ALA A 24 -11.77 6.38 4.83
CA ALA A 24 -11.32 7.37 5.80
C ALA A 24 -9.84 7.70 5.53
N VAL A 25 -9.62 8.83 4.87
CA VAL A 25 -8.32 9.50 4.83
C VAL A 25 -8.58 10.87 5.44
N PRO A 26 -8.19 11.07 6.69
CA PRO A 26 -6.86 11.58 6.96
C PRO A 26 -6.07 10.60 7.82
N LEU A 27 -4.75 10.55 7.64
CA LEU A 27 -3.95 9.38 8.00
C LEU A 27 -2.67 9.75 8.78
N SER A 28 -2.17 8.88 9.64
CA SER A 28 -0.77 8.84 10.05
C SER A 28 -0.35 7.39 10.28
N VAL A 29 0.76 6.96 9.69
CA VAL A 29 1.34 5.62 9.84
C VAL A 29 2.85 5.79 10.00
N SER A 30 3.48 5.05 10.90
CA SER A 30 4.93 4.82 10.88
C SER A 30 5.23 3.41 11.39
N PHE A 31 6.08 2.62 10.73
CA PHE A 31 6.24 1.21 11.04
C PHE A 31 7.61 0.61 10.62
N ASP A 32 8.33 0.01 11.58
CA ASP A 32 9.72 -0.49 11.41
C ASP A 32 9.88 -2.00 11.73
N ASN A 33 8.79 -2.77 11.72
CA ASN A 33 8.83 -4.23 11.95
C ASN A 33 8.35 -5.04 10.74
N PHE A 34 8.92 -4.77 9.58
CA PHE A 34 8.78 -5.63 8.39
C PHE A 34 10.13 -6.03 7.81
N THR A 35 10.08 -7.04 6.97
CA THR A 35 11.15 -7.45 6.04
C THR A 35 10.59 -7.49 4.63
N TYR A 36 11.46 -7.64 3.64
CA TYR A 36 11.06 -7.76 2.25
C TYR A 36 12.06 -8.58 1.44
N SER A 37 11.56 -9.15 0.36
CA SER A 37 12.33 -9.90 -0.64
C SER A 37 11.73 -9.66 -2.02
N GLY A 38 12.46 -9.96 -3.08
CA GLY A 38 11.95 -9.75 -4.43
C GLY A 38 13.04 -9.65 -5.46
N THR A 39 12.79 -8.86 -6.51
CA THR A 39 13.71 -8.75 -7.64
C THR A 39 13.86 -7.33 -8.15
N VAL A 40 15.01 -7.08 -8.78
CA VAL A 40 15.30 -5.87 -9.55
C VAL A 40 15.77 -6.27 -10.95
N THR A 41 15.21 -5.67 -12.00
CA THR A 41 15.62 -5.88 -13.40
C THR A 41 15.98 -4.55 -14.03
N ARG A 42 17.09 -4.50 -14.77
CA ARG A 42 17.60 -3.28 -15.40
C ARG A 42 17.20 -3.21 -16.88
N TYR A 43 16.88 -2.01 -17.34
CA TYR A 43 16.48 -1.70 -18.70
C TYR A 43 17.19 -0.43 -19.20
N ALA A 44 17.35 -0.32 -20.52
CA ALA A 44 17.94 0.87 -21.14
C ALA A 44 16.94 2.05 -21.22
N THR A 45 15.65 1.77 -21.43
CA THR A 45 14.62 2.79 -21.65
C THR A 45 13.44 2.61 -20.70
N LEU A 46 12.71 3.70 -20.44
CA LEU A 46 11.47 3.64 -19.65
C LEU A 46 10.42 2.74 -20.31
N ALA A 47 10.29 2.81 -21.63
CA ALA A 47 9.34 2.01 -22.39
C ALA A 47 9.63 0.51 -22.25
N ASP A 48 10.91 0.12 -22.32
CA ASP A 48 11.33 -1.26 -22.06
C ASP A 48 11.05 -1.69 -20.62
N ALA A 49 11.27 -0.82 -19.63
CA ALA A 49 10.96 -1.12 -18.23
C ALA A 49 9.45 -1.29 -17.98
N GLN A 50 8.61 -0.44 -18.59
CA GLN A 50 7.15 -0.49 -18.48
C GLN A 50 6.58 -1.73 -19.17
N ASN A 51 7.08 -2.07 -20.36
CA ASN A 51 6.62 -3.23 -21.14
C ASN A 51 7.34 -4.53 -20.77
N GLN A 52 8.39 -4.44 -19.94
CA GLN A 52 9.27 -5.55 -19.53
C GLN A 52 9.94 -6.25 -20.72
N THR A 53 10.40 -5.47 -21.69
CA THR A 53 11.11 -5.95 -22.90
C THR A 53 12.59 -5.59 -22.86
N ASN A 54 13.44 -6.34 -23.55
CA ASN A 54 14.87 -6.02 -23.73
C ASN A 54 15.64 -5.68 -22.43
N PRO A 55 15.63 -6.55 -21.39
CA PRO A 55 16.38 -6.29 -20.18
C PRO A 55 17.88 -6.19 -20.48
N THR A 56 18.56 -5.25 -19.83
CA THR A 56 20.02 -5.09 -19.90
C THR A 56 20.74 -5.77 -18.74
N GLY A 57 20.00 -6.24 -17.72
CA GLY A 57 20.51 -7.04 -16.61
C GLY A 57 19.39 -7.54 -15.69
N GLY A 58 19.68 -8.60 -14.92
CA GLY A 58 18.74 -9.21 -13.98
C GLY A 58 17.84 -10.30 -14.58
N PRO A 59 16.81 -10.77 -13.86
CA PRO A 59 16.41 -10.30 -12.52
C PRO A 59 17.45 -10.64 -11.46
N TYR A 60 17.81 -9.65 -10.65
CA TYR A 60 18.64 -9.82 -9.47
C TYR A 60 17.76 -10.02 -8.26
N THR A 61 17.97 -11.11 -7.54
CA THR A 61 17.10 -11.51 -6.44
C THR A 61 17.59 -10.97 -5.12
N ILE A 62 16.67 -10.39 -4.36
CA ILE A 62 16.85 -10.01 -2.96
C ILE A 62 16.20 -11.11 -2.15
N GLN A 63 17.00 -11.87 -1.42
CA GLN A 63 16.48 -12.86 -0.47
C GLN A 63 16.10 -12.17 0.84
N THR A 64 15.11 -12.75 1.52
CA THR A 64 14.85 -12.45 2.93
C THR A 64 16.06 -12.93 3.71
N ALA A 65 16.80 -12.02 4.34
CA ALA A 65 17.92 -12.44 5.18
C ALA A 65 17.43 -12.90 6.54
N THR A 66 17.95 -14.04 7.00
CA THR A 66 17.97 -14.37 8.43
C THR A 66 19.09 -13.58 9.06
N ASN A 67 18.76 -12.68 9.97
CA ASN A 67 19.75 -11.82 10.62
C ASN A 67 20.29 -12.50 11.89
N GLY A 68 21.62 -12.54 12.02
CA GLY A 68 22.31 -12.97 13.25
C GLY A 68 22.37 -11.86 14.31
N ALA A 69 23.00 -12.11 15.45
CA ALA A 69 22.94 -11.23 16.63
C ALA A 69 23.77 -9.92 16.58
N ASN A 70 24.44 -9.59 15.46
CA ASN A 70 25.41 -8.49 15.40
C ASN A 70 25.05 -7.41 14.34
N SER A 71 25.44 -6.17 14.61
CA SER A 71 25.12 -4.95 13.84
C SER A 71 26.04 -4.69 12.63
N THR A 72 26.59 -5.70 11.96
CA THR A 72 27.47 -5.50 10.78
C THR A 72 27.11 -6.39 9.61
N LEU A 73 25.86 -6.87 9.59
CA LEU A 73 25.47 -7.95 8.69
C LEU A 73 25.07 -7.42 7.30
N PRO A 74 25.72 -7.95 6.24
CA PRO A 74 25.18 -7.87 4.90
C PRO A 74 23.76 -8.44 4.90
N ASN A 75 22.83 -7.68 4.34
CA ASN A 75 21.42 -8.05 4.16
C ASN A 75 20.46 -7.89 5.35
N ALA A 76 20.86 -7.25 6.44
CA ALA A 76 19.88 -6.83 7.45
C ALA A 76 18.84 -5.88 6.82
N ARG A 77 17.55 -6.21 7.01
CA ARG A 77 16.39 -5.49 6.47
C ARG A 77 15.73 -4.74 7.62
N ASP A 78 16.22 -3.53 7.89
CA ASP A 78 15.76 -2.74 9.04
C ASP A 78 14.81 -1.66 8.55
N GLY A 79 13.54 -2.04 8.63
CA GLY A 79 12.38 -1.39 8.02
C GLY A 79 12.17 0.06 8.42
N GLN A 80 11.52 0.78 7.52
CA GLN A 80 10.64 1.89 7.84
C GLN A 80 9.67 2.11 6.71
N ILE A 81 8.40 2.31 7.03
CA ILE A 81 7.44 3.00 6.18
C ILE A 81 6.77 4.03 7.08
N SER A 82 6.70 5.30 6.69
CA SER A 82 5.87 6.27 7.41
C SER A 82 5.14 7.17 6.45
N VAL A 83 3.85 7.41 6.65
CA VAL A 83 3.05 8.26 5.76
C VAL A 83 2.07 9.03 6.60
N THR A 84 1.95 10.32 6.35
CA THR A 84 0.96 11.23 6.93
C THR A 84 0.35 12.05 5.79
N SER A 85 -0.95 12.32 5.78
CA SER A 85 -1.44 13.67 5.41
C SER A 85 -2.95 13.84 5.59
N GLN A 86 -3.26 15.09 5.96
CA GLN A 86 -4.47 15.64 6.59
C GLN A 86 -4.74 15.17 8.04
N ALA A 87 -3.77 14.54 8.71
CA ALA A 87 -3.83 14.27 10.15
C ALA A 87 -3.84 15.53 11.01
N PRO A 88 -4.41 15.49 12.24
CA PRO A 88 -4.19 16.51 13.25
C PRO A 88 -2.70 16.81 13.43
N SER A 89 -2.34 18.06 13.72
CA SER A 89 -0.95 18.49 13.93
C SER A 89 -0.21 17.71 15.03
N ALA A 90 -0.94 16.99 15.90
CA ALA A 90 -0.40 16.11 16.92
C ALA A 90 0.44 14.95 16.37
N TYR A 91 0.25 14.57 15.09
CA TYR A 91 0.96 13.46 14.45
C TYR A 91 2.11 13.90 13.52
N GLY A 92 2.50 15.18 13.57
CA GLY A 92 3.57 15.71 12.72
C GLY A 92 3.13 16.04 11.29
N SER A 93 4.10 16.12 10.37
CA SER A 93 3.89 16.67 9.03
C SER A 93 4.76 16.01 7.96
N ASP A 94 4.48 14.79 7.48
CA ASP A 94 5.28 14.18 6.38
C ASP A 94 4.49 13.28 5.40
N LEU A 95 4.68 13.47 4.08
CA LEU A 95 3.78 13.04 2.99
C LEU A 95 4.17 11.75 2.21
N THR A 96 5.15 10.93 2.64
CA THR A 96 5.31 9.45 2.45
C THR A 96 6.80 9.03 2.47
N TYR A 97 7.16 8.01 3.26
CA TYR A 97 8.46 7.34 3.31
C TYR A 97 8.38 5.83 3.23
N MET A 98 9.30 5.23 2.48
CA MET A 98 9.81 3.90 2.79
C MET A 98 11.33 3.93 2.72
N SER A 99 12.00 3.46 3.78
CA SER A 99 13.45 3.35 3.81
C SER A 99 13.85 2.05 4.50
N THR A 100 14.91 1.42 4.01
CA THR A 100 15.95 0.87 4.90
C THR A 100 17.27 1.36 4.35
N PRO A 101 18.28 1.81 5.13
CA PRO A 101 18.34 1.85 6.59
C PRO A 101 18.57 3.23 7.23
N TRP A 102 17.78 3.49 8.27
CA TRP A 102 18.03 4.47 9.31
C TRP A 102 18.73 3.78 10.50
N TYR A 103 19.53 4.53 11.25
CA TYR A 103 20.58 4.05 12.15
C TYR A 103 20.11 3.37 13.46
N PHE A 104 19.46 2.22 13.41
CA PHE A 104 19.23 1.38 14.59
C PHE A 104 20.49 0.58 14.94
N THR A 105 21.14 0.91 16.06
CA THR A 105 22.35 0.22 16.52
C THR A 105 22.17 -0.37 17.92
N LEU A 106 23.00 -1.36 18.25
CA LEU A 106 23.20 -1.86 19.60
C LEU A 106 24.43 -1.22 20.29
N VAL A 107 25.28 -0.51 19.53
CA VAL A 107 26.57 0.01 20.01
C VAL A 107 26.86 1.43 19.50
N PRO A 108 27.21 2.38 20.39
CA PRO A 108 27.14 2.26 21.85
C PRO A 108 25.68 2.13 22.32
N ALA A 109 25.47 1.58 23.52
CA ALA A 109 24.14 1.43 24.14
C ALA A 109 23.38 2.77 24.32
N SER A 110 24.06 3.91 24.12
CA SER A 110 23.53 5.28 24.15
C SER A 110 23.72 6.04 22.82
N GLY A 111 23.83 5.32 21.70
CA GLY A 111 23.65 5.78 20.33
C GLY A 111 24.64 6.82 19.77
N ASN A 112 25.40 6.37 18.77
CA ASN A 112 25.85 7.14 17.61
C ASN A 112 25.95 6.09 16.49
N GLY A 113 25.19 6.29 15.40
CA GLY A 113 24.87 5.30 14.36
C GLY A 113 26.04 4.72 13.56
N TRP A 114 26.95 4.00 14.22
CA TRP A 114 28.03 3.26 13.57
C TRP A 114 27.65 1.78 13.49
N GLY A 115 27.57 1.26 12.27
CA GLY A 115 27.34 -0.16 12.02
C GLY A 115 25.88 -0.55 11.87
N ASN A 116 25.34 -0.30 10.68
CA ASN A 116 24.28 -1.05 10.01
C ASN A 116 22.80 -0.79 10.39
N PRO A 117 21.90 -0.83 9.38
CA PRO A 117 22.26 -0.82 7.98
C PRO A 117 22.70 0.55 7.48
N ASN A 118 23.60 0.48 6.53
CA ASN A 118 24.20 1.55 5.77
C ASN A 118 23.47 1.56 4.42
N ASN A 119 23.38 2.69 3.72
CA ASN A 119 22.81 2.81 2.36
C ASN A 119 23.57 2.01 1.29
N THR A 120 24.31 0.97 1.69
CA THR A 120 25.15 0.08 0.90
C THR A 120 24.57 -1.32 0.74
N ASN A 121 23.49 -1.68 1.44
CA ASN A 121 22.90 -3.02 1.38
C ASN A 121 22.18 -3.31 0.06
N ASP A 122 22.19 -4.59 -0.34
CA ASP A 122 21.39 -5.08 -1.46
C ASP A 122 19.91 -4.92 -1.16
N GLY A 123 19.11 -4.57 -2.17
CA GLY A 123 17.68 -4.32 -2.04
C GLY A 123 17.32 -3.01 -1.32
N PHE A 124 18.29 -2.17 -1.03
CA PHE A 124 18.09 -0.80 -0.54
C PHE A 124 17.05 -0.03 -1.36
N ILE A 125 16.22 0.74 -0.67
CA ILE A 125 15.29 1.69 -1.27
C ILE A 125 15.14 2.89 -0.33
N GLN A 126 15.16 4.09 -0.91
CA GLN A 126 14.82 5.35 -0.26
C GLN A 126 13.97 6.17 -1.21
N TYR A 127 12.95 6.80 -0.65
CA TYR A 127 11.94 7.50 -1.40
C TYR A 127 11.56 8.79 -0.66
N TYR A 128 12.39 9.87 -0.65
CA TYR A 128 12.04 11.21 -0.07
C TYR A 128 11.58 12.24 -1.10
N GLN A 129 10.73 13.21 -0.74
CA GLN A 129 9.59 13.69 -1.55
C GLN A 129 9.76 15.07 -2.22
N GLU A 130 9.40 15.19 -3.52
CA GLU A 130 9.07 16.48 -4.19
C GLU A 130 7.62 16.59 -4.73
N SER A 131 6.88 15.48 -4.89
CA SER A 131 5.51 15.51 -5.44
C SER A 131 4.49 14.80 -4.53
N SER A 132 3.19 15.02 -4.78
CA SER A 132 2.08 14.50 -3.96
C SER A 132 1.62 13.11 -4.43
N PRO A 133 2.06 12.00 -3.81
CA PRO A 133 1.52 10.68 -4.14
C PRO A 133 0.02 10.61 -3.80
N THR A 134 -0.68 9.68 -4.44
CA THR A 134 -2.04 9.30 -4.01
C THR A 134 -1.92 8.31 -2.86
N VAL A 135 -2.43 8.71 -1.69
CA VAL A 135 -2.45 7.86 -0.49
C VAL A 135 -3.88 7.52 -0.13
N THR A 136 -4.16 6.23 0.04
CA THR A 136 -5.44 5.78 0.61
C THR A 136 -5.20 4.71 1.66
N GLY A 137 -5.96 4.74 2.76
CA GLY A 137 -5.83 3.75 3.81
C GLY A 137 -6.90 3.88 4.87
N GLY A 138 -6.77 3.09 5.94
CA GLY A 138 -7.63 3.18 7.12
C GLY A 138 -7.97 1.84 7.76
N TRP A 139 -8.60 1.95 8.93
CA TRP A 139 -9.12 0.81 9.68
C TRP A 139 -10.28 0.13 8.96
N GLN A 140 -10.23 -1.20 8.93
CA GLN A 140 -11.34 -2.03 8.49
C GLN A 140 -12.37 -2.20 9.63
N PRO A 141 -13.63 -2.62 9.35
CA PRO A 141 -14.61 -2.88 10.39
C PRO A 141 -14.06 -3.78 11.51
N GLY A 142 -14.22 -3.35 12.75
CA GLY A 142 -13.64 -4.03 13.93
C GLY A 142 -12.27 -3.51 14.36
N HIS A 143 -11.63 -2.63 13.57
CA HIS A 143 -10.38 -1.92 13.90
C HIS A 143 -9.19 -2.84 14.26
N THR A 144 -9.22 -4.10 13.83
CA THR A 144 -8.11 -5.07 13.98
C THR A 144 -7.30 -5.25 12.71
N GLN A 145 -7.70 -4.61 11.61
CA GLN A 145 -6.96 -4.63 10.34
C GLN A 145 -6.85 -3.21 9.80
N PHE A 146 -5.66 -2.84 9.33
CA PHE A 146 -5.38 -1.59 8.64
C PHE A 146 -4.90 -1.89 7.23
N ARG A 147 -5.40 -1.14 6.23
CA ARG A 147 -4.93 -1.24 4.85
C ARG A 147 -4.33 0.10 4.44
N LEU A 148 -3.24 0.07 3.69
CA LEU A 148 -2.56 1.26 3.18
C LEU A 148 -2.13 1.01 1.74
N THR A 149 -2.41 1.98 0.89
CA THR A 149 -1.89 2.06 -0.46
C THR A 149 -1.27 3.42 -0.71
N VAL A 150 -0.14 3.42 -1.41
CA VAL A 150 0.56 4.61 -1.90
C VAL A 150 0.84 4.39 -3.37
N SER A 151 0.48 5.36 -4.21
CA SER A 151 0.69 5.26 -5.65
C SER A 151 1.21 6.58 -6.22
N GLY A 152 2.22 6.47 -7.07
CA GLY A 152 2.85 7.60 -7.74
C GLY A 152 3.81 8.38 -6.84
N GLY A 153 4.12 9.61 -7.28
CA GLY A 153 5.17 10.46 -6.74
C GLY A 153 6.55 10.12 -7.31
N HIS A 154 7.41 11.12 -7.43
CA HIS A 154 8.69 11.01 -8.14
C HIS A 154 9.93 10.84 -7.24
N GLY A 155 9.76 10.92 -5.92
CA GLY A 155 10.90 11.16 -5.02
C GLY A 155 11.43 12.59 -5.17
N ASP A 156 12.63 12.87 -4.69
CA ASP A 156 13.35 14.13 -4.82
C ASP A 156 14.50 13.97 -5.83
N ASP A 157 14.98 15.07 -6.40
CA ASP A 157 16.10 15.08 -7.36
C ASP A 157 17.49 15.10 -6.68
N LEU A 158 17.50 15.03 -5.35
CA LEU A 158 18.69 15.12 -4.49
C LEU A 158 19.10 13.74 -3.93
N ASP A 159 19.36 13.68 -2.62
CA ASP A 159 19.98 12.54 -1.96
C ASP A 159 18.98 11.50 -1.47
N ALA A 160 17.68 11.69 -1.70
CA ALA A 160 16.66 10.93 -1.00
C ALA A 160 15.83 10.00 -1.90
N GLY A 161 15.91 10.16 -3.22
CA GLY A 161 15.55 9.13 -4.20
C GLY A 161 16.70 8.17 -4.48
N ARG A 162 16.64 6.94 -3.93
CA ARG A 162 17.68 5.92 -4.16
C ARG A 162 17.10 4.50 -4.24
N LEU A 163 17.72 3.67 -5.07
CA LEU A 163 17.43 2.25 -5.16
C LEU A 163 18.74 1.48 -5.25
N TRP A 164 18.79 0.25 -4.77
CA TRP A 164 19.90 -0.66 -5.02
C TRP A 164 20.17 -0.79 -6.54
N PRO A 165 21.32 -0.31 -7.05
CA PRO A 165 21.65 -0.38 -8.47
C PRO A 165 22.24 -1.75 -8.79
N ALA A 166 21.40 -2.78 -8.66
CA ALA A 166 21.78 -4.18 -8.82
C ALA A 166 22.57 -4.43 -10.13
N PRO A 167 23.56 -5.35 -10.10
CA PRO A 167 23.89 -6.27 -9.00
C PRO A 167 24.80 -5.68 -7.92
N ASP A 168 25.31 -4.47 -8.08
CA ASP A 168 26.39 -3.97 -7.23
C ASP A 168 25.85 -3.31 -5.94
N SER A 169 26.51 -3.63 -4.83
CA SER A 169 26.23 -3.03 -3.52
C SER A 169 26.75 -1.59 -3.45
N GLY A 170 26.36 -0.85 -2.41
CA GLY A 170 26.90 0.52 -2.20
C GLY A 170 26.05 1.65 -2.76
N ALA A 171 24.72 1.48 -2.84
CA ALA A 171 23.78 2.47 -3.42
C ALA A 171 24.04 3.93 -2.97
N ALA A 172 24.54 4.11 -1.74
CA ALA A 172 25.16 5.30 -1.19
C ALA A 172 25.96 6.18 -2.18
N ALA A 173 26.84 5.54 -2.96
CA ALA A 173 27.82 6.21 -3.80
C ALA A 173 27.48 6.11 -5.30
N ILE A 174 26.61 5.16 -5.66
CA ILE A 174 26.41 4.74 -7.06
C ILE A 174 24.94 4.80 -7.52
N SER A 175 24.00 5.08 -6.62
CA SER A 175 22.59 5.33 -6.96
C SER A 175 22.21 6.77 -6.63
N ARG A 176 21.65 7.45 -7.64
CA ARG A 176 20.96 8.74 -7.52
C ARG A 176 19.99 8.88 -8.70
N GLY A 177 18.78 9.35 -8.42
CA GLY A 177 17.79 9.63 -9.45
C GLY A 177 16.36 9.61 -8.91
N ALA A 178 15.39 9.35 -9.78
CA ALA A 178 13.97 9.56 -9.50
C ALA A 178 13.11 8.32 -9.76
N PHE A 179 11.97 8.24 -9.07
CA PHE A 179 10.98 7.20 -9.30
C PHE A 179 10.05 7.61 -10.45
N ALA A 180 10.11 6.86 -11.55
CA ALA A 180 9.16 7.00 -12.65
C ALA A 180 7.81 6.34 -12.32
N ASP A 181 7.84 5.32 -11.45
CA ASP A 181 6.66 4.61 -10.97
C ASP A 181 6.90 4.10 -9.54
N PHE A 182 5.88 4.17 -8.69
CA PHE A 182 5.93 3.70 -7.30
C PHE A 182 4.55 3.24 -6.84
N HIS A 183 4.48 2.04 -6.28
CA HIS A 183 3.27 1.44 -5.75
C HIS A 183 3.57 0.62 -4.49
N LEU A 184 2.97 1.02 -3.38
CA LEU A 184 2.90 0.27 -2.13
C LEU A 184 1.45 -0.17 -1.90
N ASP A 185 1.25 -1.43 -1.54
CA ASP A 185 -0.04 -1.98 -1.07
C ASP A 185 0.24 -2.93 0.09
N VAL A 186 -0.20 -2.58 1.29
CA VAL A 186 0.06 -3.34 2.51
C VAL A 186 -1.20 -3.50 3.36
N THR A 187 -1.24 -4.62 4.08
CA THR A 187 -2.25 -4.94 5.08
C THR A 187 -1.54 -5.35 6.38
N ALA A 188 -1.93 -4.69 7.48
CA ALA A 188 -1.48 -4.99 8.84
C ALA A 188 -2.66 -5.51 9.66
N ASN A 189 -2.46 -6.61 10.39
CA ASN A 189 -3.46 -7.18 11.30
C ASN A 189 -2.96 -7.08 12.74
N PHE A 190 -3.87 -6.86 13.68
CA PHE A 190 -3.58 -6.63 15.09
C PHE A 190 -4.37 -7.61 15.96
N ALA A 191 -3.76 -8.03 17.07
CA ALA A 191 -4.40 -8.93 18.03
C ALA A 191 -5.56 -8.28 18.81
N SER A 192 -5.65 -6.95 18.80
CA SER A 192 -6.70 -6.19 19.48
C SER A 192 -7.13 -4.98 18.65
N PRO A 193 -8.39 -4.54 18.76
CA PRO A 193 -8.88 -3.35 18.07
C PRO A 193 -8.09 -2.09 18.46
N ALA A 194 -7.89 -1.19 17.50
CA ALA A 194 -7.45 0.17 17.78
C ALA A 194 -8.45 0.90 18.69
N THR A 195 -7.95 1.81 19.51
CA THR A 195 -8.75 2.54 20.51
C THR A 195 -9.07 3.93 19.99
N LEU A 196 -10.30 4.40 20.21
CA LEU A 196 -10.69 5.76 19.87
C LEU A 196 -10.03 6.74 20.86
N ASN A 197 -9.21 7.64 20.34
CA ASN A 197 -8.66 8.76 21.07
C ASN A 197 -9.68 9.91 21.09
N GLY A 198 -10.14 10.27 22.28
CA GLY A 198 -11.17 11.29 22.47
C GLY A 198 -10.72 12.72 22.12
N SER A 199 -9.42 12.98 22.06
CA SER A 199 -8.86 14.30 21.74
C SER A 199 -8.67 14.51 20.25
N THR A 200 -8.27 13.46 19.52
CA THR A 200 -8.03 13.51 18.07
C THR A 200 -9.25 13.05 17.26
N GLY A 201 -10.15 12.28 17.87
CA GLY A 201 -11.29 11.65 17.20
C GLY A 201 -10.90 10.45 16.32
N TRP A 202 -9.69 9.91 16.51
CA TRP A 202 -9.10 8.89 15.65
C TRP A 202 -8.94 7.56 16.36
N TYR A 203 -8.99 6.47 15.59
CA TYR A 203 -8.66 5.16 16.10
C TYR A 203 -7.15 4.95 15.99
N GLU A 204 -6.53 4.65 17.12
CA GLU A 204 -5.08 4.56 17.27
C GLU A 204 -4.66 3.22 17.84
N THR A 205 -3.50 2.74 17.39
CA THR A 205 -2.76 1.71 18.10
C THR A 205 -1.25 1.93 17.94
N SER A 206 -0.53 1.68 19.03
CA SER A 206 0.93 1.55 19.04
C SER A 206 1.40 0.09 19.12
N ALA A 207 0.46 -0.85 19.16
CA ALA A 207 0.79 -2.26 19.16
C ALA A 207 1.46 -2.66 17.83
N MET A 208 2.41 -3.58 17.91
CA MET A 208 2.96 -4.21 16.70
C MET A 208 1.86 -5.07 16.03
N PRO A 209 1.76 -5.07 14.69
CA PRO A 209 0.89 -5.99 13.98
C PRO A 209 1.26 -7.44 14.31
N SER A 210 0.24 -8.29 14.53
CA SER A 210 0.42 -9.74 14.60
C SER A 210 0.77 -10.34 13.25
N SER A 211 0.44 -9.65 12.15
CA SER A 211 0.94 -9.96 10.81
C SER A 211 0.97 -8.72 9.92
N PHE A 212 1.91 -8.71 8.98
CA PHE A 212 2.10 -7.67 7.98
C PHE A 212 2.37 -8.32 6.63
N SER A 213 1.69 -7.87 5.58
CA SER A 213 1.86 -8.43 4.24
C SER A 213 1.55 -7.40 3.17
N GLY A 214 2.25 -7.45 2.04
CA GLY A 214 1.97 -6.56 0.93
C GLY A 214 2.97 -6.66 -0.21
N THR A 215 2.90 -5.69 -1.10
CA THR A 215 3.82 -5.53 -2.23
C THR A 215 4.32 -4.11 -2.32
N LEU A 216 5.58 -3.99 -2.74
CA LEU A 216 6.22 -2.74 -3.12
C LEU A 216 6.80 -2.92 -4.53
N ARG A 217 6.36 -2.12 -5.50
CA ARG A 217 6.82 -2.22 -6.88
C ARG A 217 6.94 -0.86 -7.55
N GLY A 218 7.73 -0.79 -8.61
CA GLY A 218 7.89 0.46 -9.34
C GLY A 218 9.02 0.42 -10.35
N ILE A 219 9.40 1.62 -10.79
CA ILE A 219 10.51 1.87 -11.72
C ILE A 219 11.29 3.07 -11.18
N PHE A 220 12.59 2.87 -10.99
CA PHE A 220 13.54 3.91 -10.63
C PHE A 220 14.44 4.22 -11.81
N LEU A 221 14.58 5.50 -12.16
CA LEU A 221 15.63 5.98 -13.05
C LEU A 221 16.87 6.27 -12.20
N ASN A 222 17.95 5.54 -12.46
CA ASN A 222 19.27 5.94 -11.96
C ASN A 222 19.96 6.77 -13.04
N ASP A 223 20.36 7.98 -12.70
CA ASP A 223 20.98 8.94 -13.64
C ASP A 223 22.19 9.65 -13.02
N GLN A 224 22.98 8.92 -12.24
CA GLN A 224 24.19 9.42 -11.58
C GLN A 224 25.31 9.77 -12.59
N PRO A 225 25.66 11.06 -12.80
CA PRO A 225 26.66 11.43 -13.81
C PRO A 225 28.08 10.97 -13.49
N SER A 226 28.39 10.81 -12.19
CA SER A 226 29.72 10.34 -11.73
C SER A 226 29.94 8.84 -11.91
N ASN A 227 28.87 8.07 -12.18
CA ASN A 227 28.98 6.62 -12.40
C ASN A 227 28.00 6.13 -13.47
N PRO A 228 28.20 6.52 -14.75
CA PRO A 228 27.24 6.28 -15.82
C PRO A 228 27.04 4.80 -16.16
N THR A 229 27.95 3.93 -15.71
CA THR A 229 27.83 2.47 -15.86
C THR A 229 26.55 1.93 -15.22
N TYR A 230 26.03 2.59 -14.18
CA TYR A 230 24.78 2.22 -13.50
C TYR A 230 23.55 2.99 -14.00
N ASN A 231 23.68 3.85 -15.02
CA ASN A 231 22.53 4.63 -15.47
C ASN A 231 21.52 3.75 -16.22
N GLY A 232 20.24 4.02 -16.01
CA GLY A 232 19.15 3.29 -16.66
C GLY A 232 17.96 3.11 -15.76
N TYR A 233 17.02 2.29 -16.20
CA TYR A 233 15.75 2.08 -15.52
C TYR A 233 15.76 0.75 -14.77
N TYR A 234 15.49 0.81 -13.48
CA TYR A 234 15.47 -0.32 -12.57
C TYR A 234 14.02 -0.60 -12.17
N ARG A 235 13.49 -1.70 -12.70
CA ARG A 235 12.18 -2.19 -12.29
C ARG A 235 12.32 -3.06 -11.04
N PHE A 236 11.69 -2.66 -9.94
CA PHE A 236 11.66 -3.43 -8.71
C PHE A 236 10.28 -4.03 -8.44
N ASN A 237 10.27 -5.23 -7.86
CA ASN A 237 9.07 -5.91 -7.41
C ASN A 237 9.39 -6.70 -6.14
N TYR A 238 8.95 -6.17 -5.00
CA TYR A 238 9.21 -6.69 -3.67
C TYR A 238 7.92 -7.17 -3.02
N THR A 239 8.01 -8.29 -2.33
CA THR A 239 7.02 -8.76 -1.36
C THR A 239 7.43 -8.26 0.01
N VAL A 240 6.51 -7.61 0.71
CA VAL A 240 6.72 -7.11 2.08
C VAL A 240 6.03 -8.06 3.05
N THR A 241 6.72 -8.48 4.11
CA THR A 241 6.19 -9.40 5.13
C THR A 241 6.63 -9.00 6.54
N GLY A 242 5.88 -9.40 7.56
CA GLY A 242 6.25 -9.16 8.95
C GLY A 242 5.26 -9.75 9.95
N PRO A 243 5.54 -9.64 11.26
CA PRO A 243 6.74 -9.02 11.86
C PRO A 243 8.04 -9.79 11.56
N GLY A 244 9.19 -9.12 11.61
CA GLY A 244 10.48 -9.80 11.36
C GLY A 244 11.68 -8.90 11.02
N SER A 245 11.66 -7.59 11.33
CA SER A 245 12.87 -6.76 11.15
C SER A 245 13.94 -7.16 12.17
N TRP A 246 15.22 -6.98 11.83
CA TRP A 246 16.30 -7.29 12.78
C TRP A 246 16.29 -6.30 13.95
N ALA A 247 16.09 -5.02 13.65
CA ALA A 247 16.01 -3.97 14.65
C ALA A 247 14.97 -4.29 15.74
N ALA A 248 13.76 -4.72 15.35
CA ALA A 248 12.71 -5.08 16.31
C ALA A 248 13.06 -6.34 17.11
N ASN A 249 13.62 -7.36 16.46
CA ASN A 249 14.01 -8.62 17.12
C ASN A 249 15.15 -8.46 18.13
N ASN A 250 15.97 -7.41 17.99
CA ASN A 250 17.16 -7.21 18.83
C ASN A 250 17.03 -5.99 19.76
N GLY A 251 15.90 -5.29 19.74
CA GLY A 251 15.73 -4.06 20.52
C GLY A 251 16.74 -2.98 20.17
N ALA A 252 17.15 -2.91 18.90
CA ALA A 252 18.11 -1.91 18.44
C ALA A 252 17.50 -0.50 18.57
N THR A 253 18.33 0.51 18.82
CA THR A 253 17.84 1.89 19.02
C THR A 253 18.63 2.89 18.17
N TRP A 254 17.96 3.96 17.77
CA TRP A 254 18.58 5.16 17.20
C TRP A 254 18.57 6.26 18.28
N SER A 255 19.60 7.10 18.35
CA SER A 255 19.67 8.22 19.29
C SER A 255 19.86 9.54 18.57
N SER A 256 19.11 10.56 18.98
CA SER A 256 19.35 11.96 18.57
C SER A 256 20.35 12.67 19.48
N GLY A 257 21.07 11.94 20.33
CA GLY A 257 21.99 12.44 21.36
C GLY A 257 21.32 12.79 22.70
N ALA A 258 20.01 13.08 22.71
CA ALA A 258 19.23 13.38 23.92
C ALA A 258 18.18 12.30 24.26
N THR A 259 17.70 11.56 23.24
CA THR A 259 16.65 10.54 23.36
C THR A 259 17.03 9.34 22.52
N SER A 260 16.82 8.14 23.05
CA SER A 260 16.89 6.88 22.30
C SER A 260 15.50 6.45 21.84
N TYR A 261 15.39 6.09 20.57
CA TYR A 261 14.18 5.64 19.89
C TYR A 261 14.36 4.19 19.46
N GLY A 262 13.42 3.31 19.82
CA GLY A 262 13.37 1.94 19.30
C GLY A 262 12.39 1.83 18.13
N PRO A 263 12.38 0.69 17.42
CA PRO A 263 11.35 0.35 16.45
C PRO A 263 9.97 0.55 17.05
N SER A 264 9.15 1.32 16.35
CA SER A 264 7.80 1.64 16.80
C SER A 264 6.78 1.31 15.72
N SER A 265 5.54 1.20 16.17
CA SER A 265 4.36 1.03 15.33
C SER A 265 3.43 2.16 15.72
N GLU A 266 2.96 2.93 14.74
CA GLU A 266 1.88 3.88 14.92
C GLU A 266 0.94 3.75 13.74
N TRP A 267 -0.34 3.52 14.04
CA TRP A 267 -1.40 3.43 13.04
C TRP A 267 -2.57 4.26 13.51
N ALA A 268 -2.90 5.29 12.73
CA ALA A 268 -3.93 6.23 13.07
C ALA A 268 -4.75 6.61 11.83
N ALA A 269 -6.07 6.51 11.96
CA ALA A 269 -7.03 7.01 10.97
C ALA A 269 -8.37 7.26 11.70
N PRO A 270 -9.21 8.22 11.25
CA PRO A 270 -10.54 8.35 11.81
C PRO A 270 -11.40 7.14 11.43
N GLN A 271 -12.57 7.07 12.07
CA GLN A 271 -13.58 6.11 11.65
C GLN A 271 -13.87 6.28 10.16
N ALA A 272 -13.87 5.17 9.40
CA ALA A 272 -14.49 5.17 8.08
C ALA A 272 -15.91 5.75 8.23
N ALA A 273 -16.23 6.77 7.44
CA ALA A 273 -17.60 7.27 7.43
C ALA A 273 -18.48 6.06 7.12
N ALA A 274 -19.36 5.68 8.05
CA ALA A 274 -20.32 4.63 7.78
C ALA A 274 -21.01 5.01 6.48
N LEU A 275 -21.09 4.09 5.52
CA LEU A 275 -21.90 4.30 4.33
C LEU A 275 -23.26 4.78 4.84
N ALA A 276 -23.64 6.02 4.48
CA ALA A 276 -24.96 6.51 4.81
C ALA A 276 -25.92 5.41 4.38
N ALA A 277 -26.68 4.86 5.34
CA ALA A 277 -27.64 3.81 5.03
C ALA A 277 -28.41 4.32 3.80
N PRO A 278 -28.46 3.55 2.70
CA PRO A 278 -29.13 4.01 1.49
C PRO A 278 -30.49 4.53 1.94
N ALA A 279 -30.76 5.81 1.68
CA ALA A 279 -32.05 6.40 2.04
C ALA A 279 -33.10 5.39 1.59
N PRO A 280 -33.99 4.92 2.49
CA PRO A 280 -34.91 3.85 2.16
C PRO A 280 -35.54 4.23 0.84
N VAL A 281 -35.24 3.46 -0.21
CA VAL A 281 -35.80 3.71 -1.54
C VAL A 281 -37.29 3.76 -1.27
N PRO A 282 -37.97 4.89 -1.53
CA PRO A 282 -39.40 4.94 -1.33
C PRO A 282 -39.95 3.74 -2.09
N GLY A 283 -40.49 2.75 -1.36
CA GLY A 283 -41.09 1.59 -1.99
C GLY A 283 -42.05 2.10 -3.07
N PRO A 284 -42.22 1.39 -4.20
CA PRO A 284 -43.03 1.88 -5.31
C PRO A 284 -44.32 2.44 -4.73
N GLY A 285 -44.49 3.77 -4.84
CA GLY A 285 -45.62 4.45 -4.20
C GLY A 285 -46.90 3.71 -4.56
N LYS A 286 -47.90 3.67 -3.67
CA LYS A 286 -49.14 2.88 -3.89
C LYS A 286 -49.74 3.08 -5.30
N ILE A 287 -49.51 4.23 -5.91
CA ILE A 287 -49.85 4.58 -7.31
C ILE A 287 -49.12 3.71 -8.36
N ALA A 288 -47.83 3.42 -8.20
CA ALA A 288 -47.08 2.55 -9.09
C ALA A 288 -47.55 1.09 -9.02
N LEU A 289 -47.93 0.60 -7.83
CA LEU A 289 -48.55 -0.71 -7.64
C LEU A 289 -49.97 -0.77 -8.24
N LEU A 290 -50.75 0.31 -8.12
CA LEU A 290 -52.05 0.46 -8.81
C LEU A 290 -51.88 0.48 -10.34
N GLY A 291 -50.88 1.20 -10.86
CA GLY A 291 -50.57 1.22 -12.28
C GLY A 291 -50.15 -0.13 -12.83
N LEU A 292 -49.31 -0.88 -12.09
CA LEU A 292 -48.85 -2.21 -12.49
C LEU A 292 -49.99 -3.24 -12.45
N SER A 293 -50.89 -3.16 -11.45
CA SER A 293 -52.07 -4.03 -11.37
C SER A 293 -53.10 -3.71 -12.45
N LEU A 294 -53.29 -2.44 -12.82
CA LEU A 294 -54.10 -2.05 -13.98
C LEU A 294 -53.51 -2.56 -15.30
N LEU A 295 -52.20 -2.43 -15.50
CA LEU A 295 -51.52 -2.93 -16.70
C LEU A 295 -51.62 -4.46 -16.81
N LEU A 296 -51.45 -5.19 -15.70
CA LEU A 296 -51.62 -6.64 -15.66
C LEU A 296 -53.10 -7.05 -15.90
N GLY A 297 -54.06 -6.30 -15.36
CA GLY A 297 -55.48 -6.51 -15.61
C GLY A 297 -55.87 -6.31 -17.09
N VAL A 298 -55.37 -5.25 -17.73
CA VAL A 298 -55.60 -4.99 -19.16
C VAL A 298 -54.95 -6.07 -20.04
N MET A 299 -53.76 -6.55 -19.67
CA MET A 299 -53.10 -7.65 -20.38
C MET A 299 -53.84 -8.99 -20.23
N ALA A 300 -54.41 -9.28 -19.05
CA ALA A 300 -55.24 -10.47 -18.83
C ALA A 300 -56.58 -10.42 -19.61
N MET A 301 -57.20 -9.24 -19.70
CA MET A 301 -58.42 -9.05 -20.50
C MET A 301 -58.15 -9.15 -22.01
N ARG A 302 -57.03 -8.59 -22.52
CA ARG A 302 -56.64 -8.77 -23.93
C ARG A 302 -56.36 -10.23 -24.30
N ARG A 303 -55.85 -11.02 -23.35
CA ARG A 303 -55.60 -12.46 -23.57
C ARG A 303 -56.88 -13.29 -23.54
N SER A 304 -57.92 -12.84 -22.83
CA SER A 304 -59.22 -13.51 -22.71
C SER A 304 -60.18 -13.15 -23.87
N GLY A 305 -60.03 -11.96 -24.47
CA GLY A 305 -60.82 -11.53 -25.64
C GLY A 305 -60.43 -12.20 -26.96
N MET A 306 -59.33 -12.96 -27.01
CA MET A 306 -58.86 -13.67 -28.22
C MET A 306 -59.40 -15.11 -28.35
N ARG A 307 -60.43 -15.49 -27.58
CA ARG A 307 -61.00 -16.85 -27.60
C ARG A 307 -62.51 -16.96 -27.88
N LEU A 308 -63.15 -15.89 -28.37
CA LEU A 308 -64.52 -15.95 -28.89
C LEU A 308 -64.53 -15.53 -30.35
N GLY A 309 -64.34 -16.51 -31.23
CA GLY A 309 -64.43 -16.31 -32.66
C GLY A 309 -63.73 -17.39 -33.49
N ARG A 310 -64.16 -18.65 -33.36
CA ARG A 310 -64.15 -19.66 -34.44
C ARG A 310 -64.70 -21.02 -33.97
N GLY A 311 -65.61 -21.57 -34.75
CA GLY A 311 -66.15 -22.94 -34.65
C GLY A 311 -67.63 -22.94 -34.30
N PHE A 312 -68.53 -22.71 -35.26
CA PHE A 312 -69.18 -23.74 -36.11
C PHE A 312 -70.08 -24.67 -35.31
#